data_AF-A0A8S3GLI7-F1
#
_entry.id   AF-A0A8S3GLI7-F1
#
_cell.length_a   1.000
_cell.length_b   1.000
_cell.length_c   1.000
_cell.angle_alpha   90.00
_cell.angle_beta   90.00
_cell.angle_gamma   90.00
#
_symmetry.space_group_name_H-M   'P 1'
#
loop_
_entity.id
_entity.type
_entity.pdbx_description
1 polymer ?
#
loop_
_entity_poly.entity_id
_entity_poly.type
_entity_poly.pdbx_seq_one_letter_code
_entity_poly.pdbx_strand_id
1 'polypeptide(L)' 'MFISPQYPSIVKIGRTHQGLGKIKIKDSDDYHDLTSLISISKCYSTIEPYIHGQYDVYIQKIGNNYKAF' A
#
# COMPACT_ATOMS: atom_id res chain seq x y z
N MET A 1 18.52 -1.91 -10.20
CA MET A 1 17.42 -2.54 -10.96
C MET A 1 16.18 -1.72 -10.70
N PHE A 2 15.81 -0.83 -11.63
CA PHE A 2 14.63 0.02 -11.50
C PHE A 2 13.43 -0.84 -11.90
N ILE A 3 12.73 -1.41 -10.92
CA ILE A 3 11.47 -2.10 -11.16
C ILE A 3 10.47 -1.00 -11.47
N SER A 4 10.02 -0.85 -12.72
CA SER A 4 8.88 0.02 -12.98
C SER A 4 7.67 -0.60 -12.28
N PRO A 5 6.90 0.16 -11.48
CA PRO A 5 5.71 -0.39 -10.85
C PRO A 5 4.74 -0.89 -11.93
N GLN A 6 4.18 -2.08 -11.73
CA GLN A 6 3.07 -2.56 -12.55
C GLN A 6 1.80 -1.87 -12.08
N TYR A 7 1.05 -1.29 -13.01
CA TYR A 7 -0.16 -0.56 -12.69
C TYR A 7 -1.41 -1.44 -12.83
N PRO A 8 -2.43 -1.25 -11.98
CA PRO A 8 -2.45 -0.35 -10.82
C PRO A 8 -1.62 -0.88 -9.64
N SER A 9 -1.11 0.03 -8.81
CA SER A 9 -0.31 -0.27 -7.62
C SER A 9 -0.83 0.49 -6.40
N ILE A 10 -0.46 0.06 -5.20
CA ILE A 10 -0.71 0.76 -3.93
C ILE A 10 0.61 1.30 -3.38
N VAL A 11 0.65 2.60 -3.09
CA VAL A 11 1.75 3.27 -2.39
C VAL A 11 1.38 3.45 -0.93
N LYS A 12 2.28 3.09 -0.01
CA LYS A 12 2.12 3.28 1.44
C LYS A 12 3.22 4.20 1.96
N ILE A 13 2.84 5.32 2.60
CA ILE A 13 3.76 6.36 3.05
C ILE A 13 3.95 6.27 4.56
N GLY A 14 5.20 6.15 5.00
CA GLY A 14 5.58 6.11 6.41
C GLY A 14 4.90 4.97 7.19
N ARG A 15 4.65 5.22 8.48
CA ARG A 15 3.98 4.26 9.37
C ARG A 15 2.62 4.81 9.80
N THR A 16 1.57 4.32 9.14
CA THR A 16 0.20 4.80 9.32
C THR A 16 -0.80 3.67 9.48
N HIS A 17 -1.93 3.97 10.14
CA HIS A 17 -2.99 3.01 10.46
C HIS A 17 -4.31 3.38 9.76
N GLN A 18 -5.27 2.43 9.73
CA GLN A 18 -6.64 2.66 9.24
C GLN A 18 -6.74 3.28 7.83
N GLY A 19 -5.89 2.82 6.90
CA GLY A 19 -5.91 3.31 5.50
C GLY A 19 -5.19 4.64 5.24
N LEU A 20 -4.80 5.39 6.28
CA LEU A 20 -4.13 6.69 6.10
C LEU A 20 -2.83 6.53 5.30
N GLY A 21 -2.54 7.44 4.38
CA GLY A 21 -1.29 7.43 3.59
C GLY A 21 -1.13 6.21 2.68
N LYS A 22 -2.22 5.50 2.36
CA LYS A 22 -2.26 4.39 1.41
C LYS A 22 -3.07 4.83 0.20
N ILE A 23 -2.46 4.87 -0.97
CA ILE A 23 -3.03 5.49 -2.17
C ILE A 23 -2.89 4.53 -3.34
N LYS A 24 -3.97 4.35 -4.12
CA LYS A 24 -3.96 3.60 -5.37
C LYS A 24 -3.50 4.50 -6.51
N ILE A 25 -2.46 4.09 -7.22
CA ILE A 25 -1.95 4.73 -8.43
C ILE A 25 -2.38 3.91 -9.65
N LYS A 26 -2.88 4.59 -10.69
CA LYS A 26 -3.45 3.96 -11.88
C LYS A 26 -2.48 3.88 -13.05
N ASP A 27 -1.53 4.81 -13.12
CA ASP A 27 -0.59 4.97 -14.21
C ASP A 27 0.71 5.65 -13.76
N SER A 28 1.60 5.91 -14.72
CA SER A 28 2.89 6.56 -14.50
C SER A 28 2.77 8.01 -14.06
N ASP A 29 1.75 8.72 -14.50
CA ASP A 29 1.60 10.14 -14.21
C ASP A 29 1.17 10.32 -12.75
N ASP A 30 0.19 9.53 -12.29
CA ASP A 30 -0.19 9.42 -10.87
C ASP A 30 1.02 9.11 -9.99
N TYR A 31 1.92 8.23 -10.47
CA TYR A 31 3.11 7.84 -9.72
C TYR A 31 4.11 8.99 -9.58
N HIS A 32 4.37 9.74 -10.66
CA HIS A 32 5.29 10.87 -10.64
C HIS A 32 4.77 12.00 -9.74
N ASP A 33 3.48 12.32 -9.83
CA ASP A 33 2.84 13.32 -8.99
C ASP A 33 2.93 12.93 -7.51
N LEU A 34 2.61 11.69 -7.18
CA LEU A 34 2.65 11.21 -5.80
C LEU A 34 4.08 11.15 -5.25
N THR A 35 5.05 10.78 -6.08
CA THR A 35 6.48 10.79 -5.71
C THR A 35 6.95 12.20 -5.35
N SER A 36 6.49 13.21 -6.08
CA SER A 36 6.79 14.61 -5.77
C SER A 36 6.25 15.02 -4.39
N LEU A 37 5.04 14.58 -4.02
CA LEU A 37 4.45 14.84 -2.70
C LEU A 37 5.17 14.10 -1.57
N ILE A 38 5.54 12.83 -1.78
CA ILE A 38 6.32 12.05 -0.81
C ILE A 38 7.67 12.72 -0.52
N SER A 39 8.29 13.33 -1.53
CA SER A 39 9.58 14.00 -1.36
C SER A 39 9.52 15.13 -0.31
N ILE A 40 8.36 15.79 -0.16
CA ILE A 40 8.14 16.86 0.82
C ILE A 40 7.94 16.28 2.22
N SER A 41 7.31 15.10 2.33
CA SER A 41 6.93 14.52 3.62
C SER A 41 8.10 13.93 4.41
N LYS A 42 9.29 13.81 3.81
CA LYS A 42 10.53 13.27 4.42
C LYS A 42 10.35 11.89 5.10
N CYS A 43 9.41 11.09 4.61
CA CYS A 43 9.13 9.74 5.09
C CYS A 43 9.50 8.71 4.02
N TYR A 44 9.81 7.48 4.44
CA TYR A 44 9.94 6.37 3.50
C TYR A 44 8.58 6.01 2.90
N SER A 45 8.59 5.30 1.77
CA SER A 45 7.40 4.71 1.17
C SER A 45 7.67 3.32 0.64
N THR A 46 6.61 2.52 0.50
CA THR A 46 6.65 1.21 -0.16
C THR A 46 5.59 1.13 -1.25
N ILE A 47 5.82 0.28 -2.25
CA ILE A 47 4.93 0.06 -3.38
C ILE A 47 4.64 -1.43 -3.48
N GLU A 48 3.37 -1.78 -3.66
CA GLU A 48 2.91 -3.16 -3.90
C GLU A 48 1.85 -3.19 -5.02
N PRO A 49 1.70 -4.30 -5.75
CA PRO A 49 0.64 -4.42 -6.76
C PRO A 49 -0.75 -4.26 -6.14
N TYR A 50 -1.66 -3.62 -6.86
CA TYR A 50 -3.06 -3.60 -6.46
C TYR A 50 -3.69 -4.97 -6.71
N ILE A 51 -4.28 -5.54 -5.66
CA ILE A 51 -5.02 -6.81 -5.72
C ILE A 51 -6.51 -6.50 -5.80
N HIS A 52 -7.17 -6.96 -6.86
CA HIS A 52 -8.62 -6.94 -6.96
C HIS A 52 -9.22 -8.16 -6.23
N GLY A 53 -9.23 -8.08 -4.90
CA GLY A 53 -9.81 -9.11 -4.03
C GLY A 53 -11.33 -8.98 -3.94
N GLN A 54 -12.03 -10.13 -3.84
CA GLN A 54 -13.47 -10.13 -3.51
C GLN A 54 -13.72 -9.71 -2.06
N TYR A 55 -12.81 -10.11 -1.16
CA TYR A 55 -12.77 -9.77 0.25
C TYR A 55 -11.35 -10.04 0.78
N ASP A 56 -11.04 -9.42 1.91
CA ASP A 56 -9.82 -9.71 2.67
C ASP A 56 -10.13 -10.73 3.76
N VAL A 57 -9.13 -11.51 4.18
CA VAL A 57 -9.26 -12.47 5.29
C VAL A 57 -8.34 -12.05 6.43
N TYR A 58 -8.87 -11.97 7.64
CA TYR A 58 -8.12 -11.66 8.85
C TYR A 58 -8.07 -12.85 9.79
N ILE A 59 -6.88 -13.45 9.94
CA ILE A 59 -6.64 -14.57 10.85
C ILE A 59 -6.03 -14.04 12.15
N GLN A 60 -6.71 -14.31 13.26
CA GLN A 60 -6.29 -13.91 14.61
C GLN A 60 -5.86 -15.14 15.43
N LYS A 61 -4.77 -14.99 16.19
CA LYS A 61 -4.31 -15.96 17.20
C LYS A 61 -4.18 -15.29 18.57
N ILE A 62 -4.84 -15.85 19.59
CA ILE A 62 -4.70 -15.45 21.00
C ILE A 62 -4.43 -16.71 21.83
N GLY A 63 -3.17 -16.90 22.23
CA GLY A 63 -2.74 -18.15 22.86
C GLY A 63 -2.93 -19.35 21.93
N ASN A 64 -3.75 -20.31 22.37
CA ASN A 64 -4.13 -21.49 21.56
C ASN A 64 -5.47 -21.32 20.82
N ASN A 65 -6.09 -20.14 20.87
CA ASN A 65 -7.34 -19.85 20.18
C ASN A 65 -7.07 -19.18 18.82
N TYR A 66 -7.73 -19.66 17.76
CA TYR A 66 -7.63 -19.16 16.40
C TYR A 66 -9.01 -18.78 15.87
N LYS A 67 -9.13 -17.62 15.22
CA LYS A 67 -10.34 -17.14 14.55
C LYS A 67 -10.00 -16.60 13.17
N ALA A 68 -10.90 -16.79 12.21
CA ALA A 68 -10.83 -16.19 10.88
C ALA A 68 -12.06 -15.30 10.68
N PHE A 69 -11.83 -14.11 10.16
CA PHE A 69 -12.83 -13.11 9.80
C PHE A 69 -12.70 -12.76 8.33
#